data_AF-A0A4R3MVR2-F1
#
_entry.id   AF-A0A4R3MVR2-F1
#
_cell.length_a   1.000
_cell.length_b   1.000
_cell.length_c   1.000
_cell.angle_alpha   90.00
_cell.angle_beta   90.00
_cell.angle_gamma   90.00
#
_symmetry.space_group_name_H-M   'P 1'
#
loop_
_entity.id
_entity.type
_entity.pdbx_description
1 polymer ?
#
loop_
_entity_poly.entity_id
_entity_poly.type
_entity_poly.pdbx_seq_one_letter_code
_entity_poly.pdbx_strand_id
1 'polypeptide(L)' 'MENKYQELHDWVASMIRGDLGYVYIRLYANAPERIRDMAINHFGKKTVFLPPMEVRPRAA' A
#
# COMPACT_ATOMS: atom_id res chain seq x y z
N MET A 1 -8.05 -4.46 15.43
CA MET A 1 -7.98 -4.00 14.02
C MET A 1 -6.73 -3.17 13.72
N GLU A 2 -6.06 -2.61 14.74
CA GLU A 2 -4.85 -1.77 14.62
C GLU A 2 -3.65 -2.46 13.93
N ASN A 3 -3.38 -3.72 14.27
CA ASN A 3 -2.22 -4.46 13.73
C ASN A 3 -2.23 -4.63 12.20
N LYS A 4 -3.41 -4.79 11.59
CA LYS A 4 -3.53 -4.92 10.12
C LYS A 4 -3.21 -3.61 9.42
N TYR A 5 -3.48 -2.50 10.08
CA TYR A 5 -3.28 -1.17 9.52
C TYR A 5 -1.80 -0.76 9.55
N GLN A 6 -1.14 -1.03 10.67
CA GLN A 6 0.31 -0.90 10.78
C GLN A 6 1.04 -1.77 9.76
N GLU A 7 0.61 -3.02 9.62
CA GLU A 7 1.17 -3.92 8.62
C GLU A 7 1.02 -3.38 7.20
N LEU A 8 -0.16 -2.90 6.81
CA LEU A 8 -0.35 -2.26 5.50
C LEU A 8 0.58 -1.06 5.34
N HIS A 9 0.64 -0.18 6.34
CA HIS A 9 1.45 1.04 6.31
C HIS A 9 2.95 0.75 6.17
N ASP A 10 3.44 -0.34 6.79
CA ASP A 10 4.82 -0.79 6.68
C ASP A 10 5.25 -1.14 5.25
N TRP A 11 4.30 -1.58 4.43
CA TRP A 11 4.54 -1.99 3.04
C TRP A 11 4.22 -0.90 2.02
N VAL A 12 3.62 0.21 2.44
CA VAL A 12 3.36 1.38 1.61
C VAL A 12 4.62 2.25 1.54
N ALA A 13 5.22 2.32 0.35
CA ALA A 13 6.36 3.19 0.08
C ALA A 13 5.91 4.65 -0.15
N SER A 14 4.74 4.84 -0.74
CA SER A 14 4.13 6.17 -0.94
C SER A 14 2.63 6.04 -1.11
N MET A 15 1.88 7.04 -0.64
CA MET A 15 0.44 7.12 -0.78
C MET A 15 0.03 8.56 -1.09
N ILE A 16 -0.79 8.72 -2.14
CA ILE A 16 -1.38 10.00 -2.53
C ILE A 16 -2.89 9.83 -2.60
N ARG A 17 -3.63 10.69 -1.90
CA ARG A 17 -5.08 10.80 -2.05
C ARG A 17 -5.35 11.79 -3.18
N GLY A 18 -5.86 11.29 -4.30
CA GLY A 18 -6.24 12.11 -5.44
C GLY A 18 -7.66 12.63 -5.32
N ASP A 19 -8.03 13.48 -6.27
CA ASP A 19 -9.40 13.96 -6.42
C ASP A 19 -10.36 12.81 -6.75
N LEU A 20 -11.67 13.04 -6.53
CA LEU A 20 -12.75 12.08 -6.83
C LEU A 20 -12.68 10.75 -6.04
N GLY A 21 -11.91 10.72 -4.96
CA GLY A 21 -11.80 9.56 -4.05
C GLY A 21 -10.89 8.45 -4.56
N TYR A 22 -9.96 8.75 -5.46
CA TYR A 22 -8.90 7.82 -5.85
C TYR A 22 -7.78 7.80 -4.81
N VAL A 23 -7.24 6.61 -4.56
CA VAL A 23 -6.09 6.42 -3.68
C VAL A 23 -4.97 5.79 -4.49
N TYR A 24 -3.91 6.55 -4.75
CA TYR A 24 -2.72 6.07 -5.44
C TYR A 24 -1.75 5.53 -4.39
N ILE A 25 -1.46 4.25 -4.46
CA ILE A 25 -0.54 3.57 -3.56
C ILE A 25 0.63 2.99 -4.33
N ARG A 26 1.82 3.24 -3.81
CA ARG A 26 3.05 2.55 -4.21
C ARG A 26 3.45 1.61 -3.09
N LEU A 27 3.55 0.33 -3.40
CA LEU A 27 4.06 -0.69 -2.48
C LEU A 27 5.55 -0.95 -2.76
N TYR A 28 6.27 -1.45 -1.77
CA TYR A 28 7.61 -2.02 -2.00
C TYR A 28 7.53 -3.28 -2.88
N ALA A 29 8.54 -3.54 -3.71
CA ALA A 29 8.55 -4.66 -4.66
C ALA A 29 8.39 -6.05 -4.01
N ASN A 30 8.82 -6.18 -2.75
CA ASN A 30 8.72 -7.41 -1.97
C ASN A 30 7.46 -7.45 -1.07
N ALA A 31 6.50 -6.54 -1.27
CA ALA A 31 5.24 -6.59 -0.55
C ALA A 31 4.46 -7.88 -0.93
N PRO A 32 4.04 -8.69 0.05
CA PRO A 32 3.28 -9.90 -0.24
C PRO A 32 1.89 -9.55 -0.79
N GLU A 33 1.31 -10.44 -1.59
CA GLU A 33 0.03 -10.23 -2.28
C GLU A 33 -1.11 -9.85 -1.31
N ARG A 34 -1.11 -10.43 -0.10
CA ARG A 34 -2.06 -10.08 0.96
C ARG A 34 -2.10 -8.58 1.31
N ILE A 35 -1.01 -7.83 1.11
CA ILE A 35 -0.96 -6.38 1.34
C ILE A 35 -1.78 -5.65 0.28
N ARG A 36 -1.79 -6.13 -0.96
CA ARG A 36 -2.65 -5.60 -2.02
C ARG A 36 -4.12 -5.78 -1.66
N ASP A 37 -4.50 -6.96 -1.19
CA ASP A 37 -5.87 -7.22 -0.74
C ASP A 37 -6.25 -6.37 0.46
N MET A 38 -5.33 -6.18 1.42
CA MET A 38 -5.54 -5.29 2.56
C MET A 38 -5.75 -3.84 2.11
N ALA A 39 -4.97 -3.35 1.14
CA ALA A 39 -5.13 -2.02 0.57
C ALA A 39 -6.50 -1.87 -0.10
N ILE A 40 -6.94 -2.85 -0.91
CA ILE A 40 -8.26 -2.82 -1.57
C ILE A 40 -9.39 -2.87 -0.54
N ASN A 41 -9.31 -3.73 0.47
CA ASN A 41 -10.31 -3.83 1.52
C ASN A 41 -10.39 -2.54 2.36
N HIS A 42 -9.28 -1.85 2.50
CA HIS A 42 -9.20 -0.66 3.34
C HIS A 42 -9.60 0.63 2.59
N PHE A 43 -9.06 0.86 1.39
CA PHE A 43 -9.30 2.07 0.58
C PHE A 43 -10.40 1.90 -0.46
N GLY A 44 -10.88 0.68 -0.69
CA GLY A 44 -11.94 0.35 -1.62
C GLY A 44 -11.49 0.20 -3.08
N LYS A 45 -12.47 0.07 -3.98
CA LYS A 45 -12.26 -0.21 -5.41
C LYS A 45 -11.54 0.91 -6.20
N LYS A 46 -11.37 2.10 -5.61
CA LYS A 46 -10.68 3.25 -6.21
C LYS A 46 -9.18 3.29 -5.88
N THR A 47 -8.63 2.17 -5.42
CA THR A 47 -7.20 2.03 -5.15
C THR A 47 -6.44 1.77 -6.44
N VAL A 48 -5.48 2.62 -6.76
CA VAL A 48 -4.60 2.51 -7.93
C VAL A 48 -3.21 2.14 -7.45
N PHE A 49 -2.69 1.00 -7.92
CA PHE A 49 -1.34 0.55 -7.62
C PHE A 49 -0.35 1.14 -8.62
N LEU A 50 0.50 2.04 -8.13
CA LEU A 50 1.63 2.57 -8.87
C LEU A 50 2.73 1.50 -9.02
N PRO A 51 3.64 1.64 -10.01
CA PRO A 51 4.79 0.75 -10.15
C PRO A 51 5.52 0.60 -8.81
N PRO A 52 5.90 -0.63 -8.42
CA PRO A 52 6.49 -0.89 -7.13
C PRO A 52 7.77 -0.08 -6.92
N MET A 53 8.00 0.37 -5.70
CA MET A 53 9.29 0.93 -5.29
C MET A 53 10.31 -0.20 -5.17
N GLU A 54 11.61 0.12 -5.27
CA GLU A 54 12.69 -0.84 -5.00
C GLU A 54 12.47 -1.58 -3.67
N VAL A 55 13.04 -2.78 -3.56
CA VAL A 55 12.89 -3.63 -2.36
C VAL A 55 13.13 -2.80 -1.10
N ARG A 56 12.19 -2.88 -0.13
CA ARG A 56 12.30 -2.12 1.13
C ARG A 56 13.70 -2.35 1.70
N PRO A 57 14.51 -1.30 1.94
CA PRO A 57 15.77 -1.48 2.63
C PRO A 57 15.43 -2.10 3.98
N ARG A 58 15.92 -3.32 4.23
CA ARG A 58 15.76 -3.99 5.50
C ARG A 58 16.39 -3.05 6.52
N ALA A 59 15.58 -2.41 7.37
CA ALA A 59 16.12 -1.58 8.43
C ALA A 59 17.17 -2.41 9.18
N ALA A 60 18.40 -1.93 9.16
CA ALA A 60 19.55 -2.54 9.83
C ALA A 60 19.41 -2.45 11.34
#